data_AF-A0A368XFI5-F1
#
_entry.id   AF-A0A368XFI5-F1
#
_cell.length_a   1.000
_cell.length_b   1.000
_cell.length_c   1.000
_cell.angle_alpha   90.00
_cell.angle_beta   90.00
_cell.angle_gamma   90.00
#
_symmetry.space_group_name_H-M   'P 1'
#
loop_
_entity.id
_entity.type
_entity.pdbx_description
1 polymer ?
#
loop_
_entity_poly.entity_id
_entity_poly.type
_entity_poly.pdbx_seq_one_letter_code
_entity_poly.pdbx_strand_id
1 'polypeptide(L)'
;MKKIFILAAIIMAVILIMVFYRSGKPIDVVSEVREGIAKNIEVIDNVETENGVMIYSIGESNTEKNYMYSVDLVKKSLTGYKWLGGGGHVNQDVPITNEFIFSLQLLNEEQNVNPTLFGVLKDLSIENVNVSTHSELIDANFYEARDGEMFYVIPFSSDVASSDYFQITITFENNSSITHIISNDDEISRLQEGKAFYLSKKDFK
;
A
#
# COMPACT_ATOMS: atom_id res chain seq x y z
N MET A 1 -15.18 0.66 55.20
CA MET A 1 -14.33 1.53 54.35
C MET A 1 -13.22 0.76 53.63
N LYS A 2 -12.24 0.12 54.29
CA LYS A 2 -11.14 -0.61 53.61
C LYS A 2 -11.58 -1.62 52.53
N LYS A 3 -12.64 -2.41 52.79
CA LYS A 3 -13.18 -3.38 51.82
C LYS A 3 -13.77 -2.73 50.55
N ILE A 4 -14.34 -1.53 50.68
CA ILE A 4 -14.91 -0.77 49.55
C ILE A 4 -13.78 -0.19 48.69
N PHE A 5 -12.71 0.30 49.32
CA PHE A 5 -11.51 0.77 48.60
C PHE A 5 -10.79 -0.34 47.84
N ILE A 6 -10.67 -1.53 48.45
CA ILE A 6 -10.08 -2.70 47.79
C ILE A 6 -10.93 -3.13 46.58
N LEU A 7 -12.25 -3.17 46.72
CA LEU A 7 -13.15 -3.51 45.62
C LEU A 7 -13.08 -2.49 44.48
N ALA A 8 -13.05 -1.18 44.79
CA ALA A 8 -12.89 -0.13 43.80
C ALA A 8 -11.54 -0.21 43.06
N ALA A 9 -10.46 -0.52 43.78
CA ALA A 9 -9.13 -0.72 43.18
C ALA A 9 -9.09 -1.93 42.24
N ILE A 10 -9.75 -3.03 42.61
CA ILE A 10 -9.85 -4.23 41.74
C ILE A 10 -10.66 -3.92 40.49
N ILE A 11 -11.82 -3.26 40.61
CA ILE A 11 -12.63 -2.88 39.45
C ILE A 11 -11.84 -1.96 38.52
N MET A 12 -11.12 -0.98 39.08
CA MET A 12 -10.28 -0.07 38.29
C MET A 12 -9.13 -0.80 37.61
N ALA A 13 -8.48 -1.75 38.28
CA ALA A 13 -7.44 -2.59 37.69
C ALA A 13 -7.99 -3.48 36.55
N VAL A 14 -9.18 -4.07 36.71
CA VAL A 14 -9.82 -4.87 35.65
C VAL A 14 -10.19 -4.00 34.46
N ILE A 15 -10.74 -2.80 34.68
CA ILE A 15 -11.05 -1.84 33.60
C ILE A 15 -9.76 -1.44 32.87
N LEU A 16 -8.69 -1.10 33.60
CA LEU A 16 -7.40 -0.77 32.99
C LEU A 16 -6.84 -1.96 32.21
N ILE A 17 -6.89 -3.18 32.75
CA ILE A 17 -6.49 -4.39 32.02
C ILE A 17 -7.35 -4.56 30.76
N MET A 18 -8.68 -4.41 30.82
CA MET A 18 -9.53 -4.54 29.63
C MET A 18 -9.24 -3.47 28.57
N VAL A 19 -8.90 -2.24 28.98
CA VAL A 19 -8.54 -1.14 28.09
C VAL A 19 -7.15 -1.34 27.47
N PHE A 20 -6.17 -1.84 28.24
CA PHE A 20 -4.79 -2.02 27.80
C PHE A 20 -4.49 -3.40 27.18
N TYR A 21 -5.30 -4.42 27.44
CA TYR A 21 -5.13 -5.79 26.93
C TYR A 21 -5.80 -6.00 25.57
N ARG A 22 -6.54 -5.01 25.04
CA ARG A 22 -6.89 -4.96 23.62
C ARG A 22 -5.67 -4.55 22.79
N SER A 23 -4.65 -5.41 22.76
CA SER A 23 -3.59 -5.33 21.76
C SER A 23 -4.10 -5.97 20.46
N GLY A 24 -4.96 -5.27 19.75
CA GLY A 24 -5.31 -5.65 18.37
C GLY A 24 -4.05 -5.74 17.51
N LYS A 25 -4.04 -6.60 16.50
CA LYS A 25 -2.97 -6.62 15.52
C LYS A 25 -3.12 -5.41 14.57
N PRO A 26 -2.03 -4.86 14.04
CA PRO A 26 -2.07 -3.78 13.04
C PRO A 26 -3.06 -4.06 11.89
N ILE A 27 -3.08 -5.30 11.39
CA ILE A 27 -3.94 -5.76 10.30
C ILE A 27 -5.44 -5.75 10.62
N ASP A 28 -5.82 -5.82 11.90
CA ASP A 28 -7.23 -5.85 12.29
C ASP A 28 -7.92 -4.54 11.91
N VAL A 29 -7.20 -3.42 12.07
CA VAL A 29 -7.70 -2.08 11.73
C VAL A 29 -7.76 -1.87 10.22
N VAL A 30 -6.78 -2.40 9.48
CA VAL A 30 -6.81 -2.38 8.00
C VAL A 30 -8.01 -3.18 7.50
N SER A 31 -8.26 -4.35 8.09
CA SER A 31 -9.40 -5.19 7.72
C SER A 31 -10.74 -4.51 7.98
N GLU A 32 -10.86 -3.75 9.07
CA GLU A 32 -12.04 -2.94 9.40
C GLU A 32 -12.26 -1.81 8.38
N VAL A 33 -11.22 -1.04 8.03
CA VAL A 33 -11.33 0.07 7.07
C VAL A 33 -11.62 -0.41 5.64
N ARG A 34 -11.15 -1.61 5.29
CA ARG A 34 -11.35 -2.22 3.96
C ARG A 34 -12.59 -3.11 3.90
N GLU A 35 -13.39 -3.15 4.96
CA GLU A 35 -14.63 -3.95 5.00
C GLU A 35 -15.55 -3.55 3.84
N GLY A 36 -16.05 -4.55 3.10
CA GLY A 36 -16.90 -4.35 1.94
C GLY A 36 -16.17 -4.07 0.62
N ILE A 37 -14.85 -3.82 0.65
CA ILE A 37 -14.01 -3.61 -0.54
C ILE A 37 -13.13 -4.84 -0.80
N ALA A 38 -12.53 -5.39 0.25
CA ALA A 38 -11.69 -6.57 0.21
C ALA A 38 -12.09 -7.59 1.30
N LYS A 39 -11.86 -8.86 1.01
CA LYS A 39 -12.05 -9.99 1.91
C LYS A 39 -10.74 -10.75 2.09
N ASN A 40 -10.68 -11.61 3.12
CA ASN A 40 -9.53 -12.52 3.33
C ASN A 40 -8.18 -11.77 3.29
N ILE A 41 -8.11 -10.63 3.98
CA ILE A 41 -6.94 -9.75 3.94
C ILE A 41 -5.78 -10.41 4.70
N GLU A 42 -4.65 -10.52 4.02
CA GLU A 42 -3.41 -11.11 4.52
C GLU A 42 -2.28 -10.08 4.46
N VAL A 43 -1.38 -10.15 5.43
CA VAL A 43 -0.19 -9.29 5.47
C VAL A 43 0.88 -9.88 4.56
N ILE A 44 1.39 -9.07 3.64
CA ILE A 44 2.59 -9.35 2.85
C ILE A 44 3.84 -9.02 3.69
N ASP A 45 3.91 -7.79 4.20
CA ASP A 45 5.04 -7.30 5.01
C ASP A 45 4.60 -6.15 5.95
N ASN A 46 5.43 -5.85 6.95
CA ASN A 46 5.29 -4.68 7.81
C ASN A 46 6.61 -3.91 7.92
N VAL A 47 6.57 -2.60 7.69
CA VAL A 47 7.72 -1.72 7.80
C VAL A 47 7.48 -0.70 8.92
N GLU A 48 8.34 -0.71 9.93
CA GLU A 48 8.32 0.30 11.01
C GLU A 48 8.85 1.64 10.49
N THR A 49 8.11 2.72 10.74
CA THR A 49 8.46 4.10 10.37
C THR A 49 8.37 5.01 11.59
N GLU A 50 8.87 6.24 11.47
CA GLU A 50 8.70 7.25 12.53
C GLU A 50 7.23 7.60 12.82
N ASN A 51 6.35 7.42 11.83
CA ASN A 51 4.94 7.81 11.89
C ASN A 51 4.03 6.66 12.34
N GLY A 52 4.51 5.41 12.28
CA GLY A 52 3.76 4.20 12.61
C GLY A 52 4.26 2.98 11.84
N VAL A 53 3.43 1.95 11.76
CA VAL A 53 3.70 0.73 11.01
C VAL A 53 3.04 0.85 9.63
N MET A 54 3.83 0.80 8.57
CA MET A 54 3.33 0.59 7.22
C MET A 54 3.02 -0.89 7.04
N ILE A 55 1.79 -1.20 6.64
CA ILE A 55 1.32 -2.56 6.39
C ILE A 55 1.13 -2.70 4.89
N TYR A 56 1.81 -3.69 4.33
CA TYR A 56 1.57 -4.14 2.97
C TYR A 56 0.70 -5.38 3.03
N SER A 57 -0.41 -5.37 2.32
CA SER A 57 -1.40 -6.44 2.41
C SER A 57 -2.05 -6.74 1.07
N ILE A 58 -2.62 -7.94 0.99
CA ILE A 58 -3.40 -8.42 -0.15
C ILE A 58 -4.75 -8.91 0.36
N GLY A 59 -5.82 -8.61 -0.36
CA GLY A 59 -7.16 -9.15 -0.08
C GLY A 59 -7.93 -9.44 -1.35
N GLU A 60 -8.87 -10.36 -1.28
CA GLU A 60 -9.75 -10.71 -2.40
C GLU A 60 -10.78 -9.61 -2.65
N SER A 61 -10.90 -9.16 -3.90
CA SER A 61 -11.85 -8.15 -4.33
C SER A 61 -12.67 -8.61 -5.54
N ASN A 62 -13.71 -7.87 -5.90
CA ASN A 62 -14.58 -8.15 -7.06
C ASN A 62 -15.10 -9.59 -7.13
N THR A 63 -15.76 -10.08 -6.06
CA THR A 63 -16.25 -11.47 -5.96
C THR A 63 -15.16 -12.51 -6.15
N GLU A 64 -14.01 -12.30 -5.51
CA GLU A 64 -12.90 -13.28 -5.41
C GLU A 64 -12.21 -13.57 -6.76
N LYS A 65 -12.42 -12.70 -7.75
CA LYS A 65 -11.78 -12.80 -9.06
C LYS A 65 -10.47 -12.04 -9.15
N ASN A 66 -10.32 -11.03 -8.30
CA ASN A 66 -9.23 -10.07 -8.33
C ASN A 66 -8.64 -9.93 -6.93
N TYR A 67 -7.43 -9.39 -6.85
CA TYR A 67 -6.78 -9.05 -5.59
C TYR A 67 -6.60 -7.54 -5.48
N MET A 68 -6.93 -7.01 -4.31
CA MET A 68 -6.59 -5.67 -3.88
C MET A 68 -5.29 -5.73 -3.10
N TYR A 69 -4.30 -5.01 -3.58
CA TYR A 69 -3.02 -4.78 -2.93
C TYR A 69 -3.11 -3.45 -2.20
N SER A 70 -2.75 -3.40 -0.93
CA SER A 70 -2.87 -2.19 -0.13
C SER A 70 -1.59 -1.85 0.61
N VAL A 71 -1.42 -0.54 0.77
CA VAL A 71 -0.38 0.08 1.57
C VAL A 71 -1.10 0.99 2.57
N ASP A 72 -1.01 0.64 3.85
CA ASP A 72 -1.74 1.33 4.92
C ASP A 72 -0.81 1.70 6.08
N LEU A 73 -0.86 2.94 6.54
CA LEU A 73 -0.16 3.40 7.73
C LEU A 73 -1.08 3.28 8.94
N VAL A 74 -0.62 2.54 9.96
CA VAL A 74 -1.30 2.47 11.25
C VAL A 74 -0.39 2.92 12.37
N LYS A 75 -0.96 3.51 13.42
CA LYS A 75 -0.20 3.96 14.59
C LYS A 75 -0.70 3.28 15.85
N LYS A 76 0.24 2.79 16.64
CA LYS A 76 -0.05 2.25 17.97
C LYS A 76 -0.51 3.37 18.89
N SER A 77 -1.60 3.11 19.61
CA SER A 77 -2.21 3.98 20.60
C SER A 77 -2.39 3.24 21.92
N LEU A 78 -2.91 3.93 22.95
CA LEU A 78 -3.17 3.33 24.26
C LEU A 78 -4.20 2.19 24.21
N THR A 79 -5.08 2.17 23.21
CA THR A 79 -6.23 1.25 23.11
C THR A 79 -6.15 0.30 21.91
N GLY A 80 -4.98 0.18 21.28
CA GLY A 80 -4.79 -0.63 20.07
C GLY A 80 -4.15 0.17 18.93
N TYR A 81 -4.39 -0.22 17.69
CA TYR A 81 -3.92 0.52 16.51
C TYR A 81 -5.01 1.46 15.99
N LYS A 82 -4.59 2.52 15.30
CA LYS A 82 -5.47 3.43 14.57
C LYS A 82 -4.95 3.58 13.14
N TRP A 83 -5.84 3.48 12.16
CA TRP A 83 -5.53 3.80 10.78
C TRP A 83 -5.30 5.30 10.63
N LEU A 84 -4.16 5.66 10.04
CA LEU A 84 -3.81 7.04 9.76
C LEU A 84 -4.10 7.40 8.31
N GLY A 85 -3.91 6.45 7.40
CA GLY A 85 -3.98 6.70 5.98
C GLY A 85 -3.61 5.47 5.18
N GLY A 86 -3.87 5.51 3.87
CA GLY A 86 -3.51 4.44 2.96
C GLY A 86 -4.37 4.39 1.72
N GLY A 87 -4.03 3.48 0.83
CA GLY A 87 -4.76 3.24 -0.40
C GLY A 87 -4.58 1.81 -0.86
N GLY A 88 -5.32 1.44 -1.88
CA GLY A 88 -5.14 0.14 -2.49
C GLY A 88 -5.42 0.16 -3.97
N HIS A 89 -4.82 -0.83 -4.60
CA HIS A 89 -4.69 -1.03 -6.02
C HIS A 89 -5.22 -2.41 -6.34
N VAL A 90 -6.30 -2.49 -7.14
CA VAL A 90 -6.82 -3.78 -7.59
C VAL A 90 -6.03 -4.20 -8.82
N ASN A 91 -5.53 -5.44 -8.85
CA ASN A 91 -4.79 -5.96 -9.98
C ASN A 91 -5.60 -5.84 -11.29
N GLN A 92 -6.91 -5.98 -11.26
CA GLN A 92 -7.75 -5.74 -12.42
C GLN A 92 -8.98 -4.92 -12.04
N ASP A 93 -9.03 -3.65 -12.48
CA ASP A 93 -10.19 -2.81 -12.27
C ASP A 93 -11.32 -3.17 -13.25
N VAL A 94 -12.59 -3.09 -12.84
CA VAL A 94 -13.74 -3.40 -13.71
C VAL A 94 -14.20 -2.11 -14.38
N PRO A 95 -14.36 -2.02 -15.72
CA PRO A 95 -14.44 -3.09 -16.71
C PRO A 95 -13.13 -3.34 -17.50
N ILE A 96 -11.97 -2.94 -16.97
CA ILE A 96 -10.68 -3.06 -17.67
C ILE A 96 -10.36 -4.54 -17.88
N THR A 97 -10.55 -4.97 -19.13
CA THR A 97 -10.35 -6.34 -19.63
C THR A 97 -9.02 -6.49 -20.36
N ASN A 98 -8.19 -5.45 -20.39
CA ASN A 98 -6.91 -5.49 -21.08
C ASN A 98 -5.87 -6.23 -20.25
N GLU A 99 -5.15 -7.15 -20.88
CA GLU A 99 -3.94 -7.76 -20.34
C GLU A 99 -2.91 -6.65 -20.04
N PHE A 100 -2.66 -6.39 -18.76
CA PHE A 100 -1.56 -5.55 -18.31
C PHE A 100 -0.42 -6.44 -17.81
N ILE A 101 0.80 -5.93 -17.87
CA ILE A 101 1.98 -6.58 -17.30
C ILE A 101 2.53 -5.83 -16.09
N PHE A 102 2.21 -4.55 -15.99
CA PHE A 102 2.70 -3.62 -14.99
C PHE A 102 1.57 -2.66 -14.63
N SER A 103 1.35 -2.44 -13.35
CA SER A 103 0.42 -1.43 -12.88
C SER A 103 1.07 -0.56 -11.81
N LEU A 104 0.54 0.63 -11.60
CA LEU A 104 1.05 1.54 -10.58
C LEU A 104 -0.07 2.43 -10.01
N GLN A 105 0.16 2.91 -8.80
CA GLN A 105 -0.65 3.91 -8.12
C GLN A 105 0.24 4.67 -7.14
N LEU A 106 0.03 5.98 -7.02
CA LEU A 106 0.73 6.81 -6.04
C LEU A 106 -0.19 7.02 -4.82
N LEU A 107 0.35 6.76 -3.63
CA LEU A 107 -0.16 7.34 -2.40
C LEU A 107 0.66 8.58 -2.07
N ASN A 108 -0.02 9.63 -1.63
CA ASN A 108 0.54 10.94 -1.34
C ASN A 108 0.10 11.41 0.07
N GLU A 109 0.45 12.64 0.42
CA GLU A 109 0.13 13.22 1.72
C GLU A 109 -1.38 13.38 1.97
N GLU A 110 -2.20 13.56 0.95
CA GLU A 110 -3.66 13.63 1.10
C GLU A 110 -4.23 12.31 1.63
N GLN A 111 -3.60 11.19 1.27
CA GLN A 111 -3.93 9.87 1.80
C GLN A 111 -3.28 9.61 3.17
N ASN A 112 -2.63 10.61 3.79
CA ASN A 112 -1.98 10.56 5.11
C ASN A 112 -0.98 9.40 5.27
N VAL A 113 -0.23 9.13 4.21
CA VAL A 113 0.88 8.17 4.20
C VAL A 113 2.12 8.83 3.62
N ASN A 114 3.29 8.29 3.93
CA ASN A 114 4.50 8.70 3.26
C ASN A 114 4.30 8.50 1.74
N PRO A 115 4.70 9.46 0.90
CA PRO A 115 4.51 9.33 -0.53
C PRO A 115 5.11 8.01 -1.03
N THR A 116 4.27 7.17 -1.62
CA THR A 116 4.62 5.78 -1.94
C THR A 116 3.98 5.40 -3.26
N LEU A 117 4.78 5.04 -4.26
CA LEU A 117 4.28 4.42 -5.48
C LEU A 117 4.32 2.91 -5.30
N PHE A 118 3.24 2.24 -5.68
CA PHE A 118 3.10 0.81 -5.50
C PHE A 118 2.25 0.24 -6.63
N GLY A 119 2.34 -1.07 -6.85
CA GLY A 119 1.56 -1.71 -7.91
C GLY A 119 1.84 -3.18 -8.03
N VAL A 120 1.41 -3.76 -9.15
CA VAL A 120 1.46 -5.20 -9.41
C VAL A 120 2.15 -5.48 -10.73
N LEU A 121 3.02 -6.48 -10.72
CA LEU A 121 3.62 -7.05 -11.92
C LEU A 121 3.00 -8.41 -12.20
N LYS A 122 2.65 -8.63 -13.46
CA LYS A 122 2.20 -9.93 -13.99
C LYS A 122 3.24 -10.60 -14.89
N ASP A 123 4.21 -9.84 -15.40
CA ASP A 123 5.32 -10.39 -16.17
C ASP A 123 6.51 -10.65 -15.25
N LEU A 124 6.70 -11.92 -14.90
CA LEU A 124 7.77 -12.37 -14.00
C LEU A 124 9.17 -12.22 -14.60
N SER A 125 9.29 -11.86 -15.89
CA SER A 125 10.60 -11.51 -16.48
C SER A 125 11.07 -10.09 -16.12
N ILE A 126 10.25 -9.31 -15.42
CA ILE A 126 10.66 -8.01 -14.86
C ILE A 126 11.50 -8.26 -13.61
N GLU A 127 12.76 -7.80 -13.62
CA GLU A 127 13.73 -7.97 -12.54
C GLU A 127 13.83 -6.73 -11.66
N ASN A 128 13.78 -5.53 -12.26
CA ASN A 128 13.85 -4.28 -11.52
C ASN A 128 12.86 -3.23 -12.06
N VAL A 129 12.38 -2.39 -11.15
CA VAL A 129 11.60 -1.20 -11.45
C VAL A 129 12.23 -0.09 -10.62
N ASN A 130 12.68 0.99 -11.27
CA ASN A 130 13.07 2.20 -10.57
C ASN A 130 12.25 3.38 -11.07
N VAL A 131 12.08 4.35 -10.18
CA VAL A 131 11.39 5.60 -10.50
C VAL A 131 12.32 6.75 -10.21
N SER A 132 12.54 7.59 -11.21
CA SER A 132 13.18 8.88 -11.08
C SER A 132 12.13 9.98 -11.08
N THR A 133 12.20 10.84 -10.08
CA THR A 133 11.54 12.15 -10.05
C THR A 133 12.59 13.24 -10.21
N HIS A 134 12.19 14.50 -10.05
CA HIS A 134 13.11 15.63 -10.00
C HIS A 134 14.03 15.62 -8.76
N SER A 135 13.61 14.92 -7.69
CA SER A 135 14.25 14.94 -6.37
C SER A 135 15.05 13.69 -6.07
N GLU A 136 14.65 12.53 -6.59
CA GLU A 136 15.24 11.24 -6.22
C GLU A 136 15.10 10.18 -7.32
N LEU A 137 15.97 9.17 -7.25
CA LEU A 137 15.91 7.93 -8.02
C LEU A 137 15.87 6.78 -7.01
N ILE A 138 14.83 5.95 -7.08
CA ILE A 138 14.59 4.90 -6.09
C ILE A 138 14.26 3.59 -6.79
N ASP A 139 14.87 2.50 -6.33
CA ASP A 139 14.54 1.13 -6.75
C ASP A 139 13.34 0.58 -5.96
N ALA A 140 12.55 -0.27 -6.61
CA ALA A 140 11.42 -0.93 -5.99
C ALA A 140 11.83 -2.05 -5.04
N ASN A 141 11.09 -2.18 -3.95
CA ASN A 141 11.08 -3.37 -3.11
C ASN A 141 10.03 -4.33 -3.65
N PHE A 142 10.42 -5.58 -3.92
CA PHE A 142 9.55 -6.61 -4.47
C PHE A 142 9.13 -7.61 -3.41
N TYR A 143 7.87 -8.03 -3.50
CA TYR A 143 7.25 -8.99 -2.63
C TYR A 143 6.48 -10.02 -3.46
N GLU A 144 6.72 -11.29 -3.18
CA GLU A 144 5.93 -12.37 -3.76
C GLU A 144 4.48 -12.24 -3.30
N ALA A 145 3.55 -12.31 -4.25
CA ALA A 145 2.12 -12.22 -3.99
C ALA A 145 1.41 -13.52 -4.38
N ARG A 146 0.15 -13.43 -4.82
CA ARG A 146 -0.66 -14.58 -5.23
C ARG A 146 -0.66 -14.73 -6.75
N ASP A 147 -0.94 -15.95 -7.20
CA ASP A 147 -1.20 -16.29 -8.60
C ASP A 147 -0.10 -15.85 -9.60
N GLY A 148 1.16 -15.93 -9.16
CA GLY A 148 2.31 -15.55 -9.98
C GLY A 148 2.42 -14.04 -10.22
N GLU A 149 1.79 -13.23 -9.37
CA GLU A 149 1.96 -11.79 -9.35
C GLU A 149 3.09 -11.39 -8.39
N MET A 150 3.75 -10.27 -8.69
CA MET A 150 4.67 -9.61 -7.77
C MET A 150 4.09 -8.27 -7.34
N PHE A 151 4.05 -8.06 -6.04
CA PHE A 151 3.73 -6.75 -5.47
C PHE A 151 5.00 -5.93 -5.33
N TYR A 152 4.98 -4.65 -5.67
CA TYR A 152 6.15 -3.79 -5.52
C TYR A 152 5.81 -2.45 -4.87
N VAL A 153 6.80 -1.89 -4.15
CA VAL A 153 6.68 -0.64 -3.41
C VAL A 153 7.93 0.22 -3.58
N ILE A 154 7.73 1.49 -3.89
CA ILE A 154 8.74 2.54 -3.99
C ILE A 154 8.38 3.65 -2.99
N PRO A 155 8.98 3.62 -1.78
CA PRO A 155 8.78 4.66 -0.78
C PRO A 155 9.65 5.88 -1.12
N PHE A 156 9.02 7.04 -1.32
CA PHE A 156 9.73 8.30 -1.55
C PHE A 156 10.11 8.96 -0.23
N SER A 157 11.26 9.64 -0.24
CA SER A 157 11.73 10.43 0.90
C SER A 157 11.26 11.88 0.85
N SER A 158 10.88 12.36 -0.35
CA SER A 158 10.39 13.71 -0.60
C SER A 158 8.91 13.71 -0.97
N ASP A 159 8.26 14.88 -0.82
CA ASP A 159 6.91 15.07 -1.34
C ASP A 159 6.96 15.01 -2.88
N VAL A 160 6.33 13.96 -3.43
CA VAL A 160 6.19 13.76 -4.88
C VAL A 160 4.78 14.07 -5.38
N ALA A 161 3.86 14.51 -4.51
CA ALA A 161 2.49 14.86 -4.87
C ALA A 161 2.43 16.05 -5.84
N SER A 162 3.47 16.88 -5.86
CA SER A 162 3.61 18.04 -6.75
C SER A 162 4.60 17.81 -7.90
N SER A 163 5.14 16.58 -8.06
CA SER A 163 6.10 16.28 -9.14
C SER A 163 5.44 16.46 -10.51
N ASP A 164 6.11 17.16 -11.40
CA ASP A 164 5.70 17.43 -12.78
C ASP A 164 6.04 16.28 -13.73
N TYR A 165 6.88 15.34 -13.31
CA TYR A 165 7.11 14.08 -14.03
C TYR A 165 7.46 12.91 -13.11
N PHE A 166 7.25 11.71 -13.64
CA PHE A 166 7.77 10.45 -13.12
C PHE A 166 8.37 9.64 -14.29
N GLN A 167 9.66 9.32 -14.19
CA GLN A 167 10.33 8.45 -15.16
C GLN A 167 10.47 7.06 -14.56
N ILE A 168 9.74 6.10 -15.11
CA ILE A 168 9.70 4.71 -14.67
C ILE A 168 10.60 3.89 -15.59
N THR A 169 11.65 3.28 -15.05
CA THR A 169 12.51 2.37 -15.79
C THR A 169 12.27 0.95 -15.33
N ILE A 170 11.87 0.10 -16.26
CA ILE A 170 11.67 -1.33 -16.04
C ILE A 170 12.83 -2.07 -16.68
N THR A 171 13.50 -2.93 -15.91
CA THR A 171 14.58 -3.80 -16.39
C THR A 171 14.12 -5.25 -16.34
N PHE A 172 14.34 -5.96 -17.43
CA PHE A 172 13.98 -7.37 -17.60
C PHE A 172 15.19 -8.27 -17.35
N GLU A 173 14.97 -9.56 -17.08
CA GLU A 173 16.01 -10.58 -16.81
C GLU A 173 17.10 -10.69 -17.91
N ASN A 174 16.78 -10.28 -19.14
CA ASN A 174 17.74 -10.24 -20.24
C ASN A 174 18.61 -8.97 -20.26
N ASN A 175 18.58 -8.16 -19.19
CA ASN A 175 19.19 -6.85 -19.04
C ASN A 175 18.73 -5.78 -20.06
N SER A 176 17.62 -6.02 -20.77
CA SER A 176 16.97 -4.95 -21.52
C SER A 176 16.19 -4.06 -20.57
N SER A 177 16.16 -2.75 -20.86
CA SER A 177 15.39 -1.80 -20.06
C SER A 177 14.51 -0.95 -20.95
N ILE A 178 13.34 -0.59 -20.43
CA ILE A 178 12.38 0.28 -21.10
C ILE A 178 11.99 1.38 -20.13
N THR A 179 11.92 2.61 -20.64
CA THR A 179 11.59 3.79 -19.85
C THR A 179 10.25 4.34 -20.30
N HIS A 180 9.33 4.46 -19.36
CA HIS A 180 8.05 5.13 -19.53
C HIS A 180 8.07 6.45 -18.75
N ILE A 181 7.70 7.56 -19.40
CA ILE A 181 7.70 8.89 -18.79
C ILE A 181 6.25 9.33 -18.66
N ILE A 182 5.82 9.54 -17.43
CA ILE A 182 4.57 10.20 -17.08
C ILE A 182 4.92 11.68 -16.91
N SER A 183 4.49 12.55 -17.82
CA SER A 183 4.83 13.99 -17.77
C SER A 183 3.83 14.92 -18.44
N ASN A 184 2.74 14.40 -19.02
CA ASN A 184 1.66 15.27 -19.49
C ASN A 184 0.69 15.57 -18.34
N ASP A 185 0.03 16.72 -18.41
CA ASP A 185 -0.83 17.22 -17.33
C ASP A 185 -1.92 16.22 -16.93
N ASP A 186 -2.51 15.51 -17.90
CA ASP A 186 -3.60 14.56 -17.66
C ASP A 186 -3.12 13.31 -16.89
N GLU A 187 -1.99 12.72 -17.29
CA GLU A 187 -1.44 11.55 -16.62
C GLU A 187 -0.84 11.92 -15.25
N ILE A 188 -0.16 13.06 -15.16
CA ILE A 188 0.35 13.54 -13.87
C ILE A 188 -0.79 13.79 -12.89
N SER A 189 -1.84 14.51 -13.32
CA SER A 189 -2.99 14.77 -12.46
C SER A 189 -3.66 13.46 -12.02
N ARG A 190 -3.82 12.49 -12.92
CA ARG A 190 -4.38 11.18 -12.57
C ARG A 190 -3.53 10.45 -11.54
N LEU A 191 -2.21 10.47 -11.68
CA LEU A 191 -1.31 9.82 -10.73
C LEU A 191 -1.35 10.52 -9.37
N GLN A 192 -1.32 11.85 -9.36
CA GLN A 192 -1.39 12.67 -8.15
C GLN A 192 -2.73 12.51 -7.43
N GLU A 193 -3.84 12.29 -8.14
CA GLU A 193 -5.15 11.94 -7.56
C GLU A 193 -5.20 10.49 -7.01
N GLY A 194 -4.09 9.75 -7.08
CA GLY A 194 -4.00 8.37 -6.63
C GLY A 194 -4.78 7.39 -7.49
N LYS A 195 -5.03 7.70 -8.77
CA LYS A 195 -5.66 6.77 -9.71
C LYS A 195 -4.65 5.75 -10.22
N ALA A 196 -5.15 4.55 -10.47
CA ALA A 196 -4.35 3.46 -11.02
C ALA A 196 -4.00 3.68 -12.50
N PHE A 197 -2.79 3.25 -12.88
CA PHE A 197 -2.39 3.03 -14.27
C PHE A 197 -2.13 1.56 -14.51
N TYR A 198 -2.44 1.13 -15.73
CA TYR A 198 -2.22 -0.23 -16.21
C TYR A 198 -1.49 -0.14 -17.55
N LEU A 199 -0.29 -0.71 -17.58
CA LEU A 199 0.58 -0.74 -18.76
C LEU A 199 0.65 -2.18 -19.29
N SER A 200 0.43 -2.31 -20.59
CA SER A 200 0.51 -3.54 -21.37
C SER A 200 1.87 -3.64 -22.07
N LYS A 201 2.18 -4.81 -22.65
CA LYS A 201 3.39 -5.00 -23.48
C LYS A 201 3.52 -4.01 -24.63
N LYS A 202 2.42 -3.39 -25.10
CA LYS A 202 2.44 -2.44 -26.23
C LYS A 202 2.92 -1.06 -25.80
N ASP A 203 2.76 -0.72 -24.52
CA ASP A 203 3.17 0.58 -23.96
C ASP A 203 4.70 0.67 -23.80
N PHE A 204 5.39 -0.44 -24.08
CA PHE A 204 6.83 -0.61 -23.98
C PHE A 204 7.52 -0.82 -25.34
N LYS A 205 6.82 -0.65 -26.48
CA LYS A 205 7.38 -0.82 -27.84
C LYS A 205 7.69 0.52 -28.49
#